data_AF-A0AAU6UA41-F1
#
_entry.id   AF-A0AAU6UA41-F1
#
_cell.length_a   1.000
_cell.length_b   1.000
_cell.length_c   1.000
_cell.angle_alpha   90.00
_cell.angle_beta   90.00
_cell.angle_gamma   90.00
#
_symmetry.space_group_name_H-M   'P 1'
#
loop_
_entity.id
_entity.type
_entity.pdbx_description
1 polymer ?
#
loop_
_entity_poly.entity_id
_entity_poly.type
_entity_poly.pdbx_seq_one_letter_code
_entity_poly.pdbx_strand_id
1 'polypeptide(L)'
;MKRIAILFGLFCTGALLTSTAFAQDSAQLQCEAQAAAKKLNGAAKTSFVGKCVKDAAATEPANDKAAQCEKAAADKKLAGAAKNSFIQKCVKTDAATDKAAQCEKAAADKKLAGAAKNSFVQKCVKSA
;
A
#
# COMPACT_ATOMS: atom_id res chain seq x y z
N MET A 1 -2.32 -14.99 45.12
CA MET A 1 -2.23 -16.46 44.94
C MET A 1 -3.63 -17.06 44.95
N LYS A 2 -3.85 -18.07 44.09
CA LYS A 2 -4.86 -19.15 44.20
C LYS A 2 -6.32 -18.85 43.81
N ARG A 3 -6.68 -19.13 42.54
CA ARG A 3 -7.90 -19.86 42.05
C ARG A 3 -7.68 -20.19 40.55
N ILE A 4 -6.75 -21.06 40.19
CA ILE A 4 -6.99 -22.46 39.78
C ILE A 4 -8.31 -22.65 38.99
N ALA A 5 -8.12 -22.82 37.67
CA ALA A 5 -8.80 -23.67 36.69
C ALA A 5 -10.17 -24.28 37.03
N ILE A 6 -11.11 -24.20 36.06
CA ILE A 6 -11.90 -25.32 35.50
C ILE A 6 -12.67 -24.80 34.27
N LEU A 7 -12.27 -25.33 33.11
CA LEU A 7 -13.08 -25.84 31.99
C LEU A 7 -14.37 -25.10 31.61
N PHE A 8 -14.34 -24.38 30.49
CA PHE A 8 -15.46 -24.33 29.55
C PHE A 8 -14.92 -24.58 28.14
N GLY A 9 -14.93 -25.85 27.74
CA GLY A 9 -14.91 -26.20 26.35
C GLY A 9 -16.19 -25.74 25.65
N LEU A 10 -16.08 -25.63 24.34
CA LEU A 10 -17.19 -25.67 23.38
C LEU A 10 -18.15 -24.47 23.42
N PHE A 11 -17.87 -23.44 22.62
CA PHE A 11 -18.94 -22.78 21.88
C PHE A 11 -18.48 -22.40 20.47
N CYS A 12 -19.12 -23.06 19.51
CA CYS A 12 -19.06 -22.79 18.09
C CYS A 12 -19.51 -21.36 17.77
N THR A 13 -19.30 -21.01 16.49
CA THR A 13 -20.01 -19.99 15.71
C THR A 13 -19.43 -18.59 15.71
N GLY A 14 -18.78 -18.29 14.59
CA GLY A 14 -19.10 -17.12 13.80
C GLY A 14 -18.37 -15.85 14.19
N ALA A 15 -17.40 -15.44 13.37
CA ALA A 15 -17.53 -14.20 12.62
C ALA A 15 -16.24 -13.87 11.86
N LEU A 16 -16.40 -13.80 10.53
CA LEU A 16 -15.74 -12.83 9.67
C LEU A 16 -14.21 -12.93 9.56
N LEU A 17 -13.77 -13.91 8.77
CA LEU A 17 -12.70 -13.65 7.79
C LEU A 17 -13.26 -12.63 6.77
N THR A 18 -13.15 -11.34 7.07
CA THR A 18 -13.35 -10.28 6.07
C THR A 18 -12.16 -10.31 5.11
N SER A 19 -12.29 -11.17 4.10
CA SER A 19 -11.55 -11.07 2.85
C SER A 19 -11.83 -9.71 2.22
N THR A 20 -10.99 -8.72 2.51
CA THR A 20 -10.79 -7.55 1.64
C THR A 20 -10.00 -8.00 0.41
N ALA A 21 -10.57 -8.92 -0.36
CA ALA A 21 -10.03 -9.46 -1.59
C ALA A 21 -11.00 -9.13 -2.74
N PHE A 22 -11.17 -7.84 -3.02
CA PHE A 22 -11.93 -7.40 -4.21
C PHE A 22 -11.08 -6.59 -5.21
N ALA A 23 -9.79 -6.36 -4.91
CA ALA A 23 -8.86 -5.68 -5.82
C ALA A 23 -7.72 -6.57 -6.35
N GLN A 24 -7.45 -7.72 -5.71
CA GLN A 24 -6.31 -8.57 -6.08
C GLN A 24 -6.64 -9.53 -7.23
N ASP A 25 -7.92 -9.84 -7.46
CA ASP A 25 -8.36 -10.87 -8.41
C ASP A 25 -8.29 -10.38 -9.87
N SER A 26 -8.65 -9.12 -10.12
CA SER A 26 -8.66 -8.53 -11.47
C SER A 26 -7.25 -8.41 -12.06
N ALA A 27 -6.29 -7.87 -11.31
CA ALA A 27 -4.91 -7.72 -11.74
C ALA A 27 -4.23 -9.09 -11.97
N GLN A 28 -4.51 -10.07 -11.09
CA GLN A 28 -4.02 -11.44 -11.23
C GLN A 28 -4.48 -12.07 -12.55
N LEU A 29 -5.79 -12.03 -12.85
CA LEU A 29 -6.37 -12.56 -14.08
C LEU A 29 -5.80 -11.92 -15.35
N GLN A 30 -5.64 -10.59 -15.37
CA GLN A 30 -5.07 -9.86 -16.50
C GLN A 30 -3.59 -10.23 -16.73
N CYS A 31 -2.82 -10.35 -15.65
CA CYS A 31 -1.42 -10.74 -15.72
C CYS A 31 -1.22 -12.20 -16.13
N GLU A 32 -2.10 -13.10 -15.69
CA GLU A 32 -2.10 -14.50 -16.13
C GLU A 32 -2.47 -14.65 -17.60
N ALA A 33 -3.45 -13.86 -18.10
CA ALA A 33 -3.79 -13.81 -19.51
C ALA A 33 -2.63 -13.31 -20.38
N GLN A 34 -1.90 -12.28 -19.93
CA GLN A 34 -0.70 -11.80 -20.60
C GLN A 34 0.43 -12.84 -20.61
N ALA A 35 0.61 -13.56 -19.49
CA ALA A 35 1.60 -14.63 -19.41
C ALA A 35 1.26 -15.80 -20.37
N ALA A 36 -0.04 -16.16 -20.45
CA ALA A 36 -0.53 -17.19 -21.36
C ALA A 36 -0.39 -16.77 -22.83
N ALA A 37 -0.67 -15.51 -23.17
CA ALA A 37 -0.46 -14.97 -24.51
C ALA A 37 1.03 -15.01 -24.93
N LYS A 38 1.94 -14.86 -23.95
CA LYS A 38 3.39 -15.01 -24.13
C LYS A 38 3.85 -16.48 -24.09
N LYS A 39 2.94 -17.44 -23.91
CA LYS A 39 3.22 -18.88 -23.73
C LYS A 39 4.24 -19.16 -22.63
N LEU A 40 4.27 -18.33 -21.59
CA LEU A 40 5.15 -18.52 -20.45
C LEU A 40 4.58 -19.66 -19.58
N ASN A 41 5.42 -20.64 -19.29
CA ASN A 41 5.08 -21.80 -18.48
C ASN A 41 6.03 -21.93 -17.28
N GLY A 42 5.60 -22.65 -16.25
CA GLY A 42 6.42 -22.91 -15.06
C GLY A 42 6.93 -21.65 -14.38
N ALA A 43 8.20 -21.65 -13.97
CA ALA A 43 8.84 -20.55 -13.24
C ALA A 43 8.79 -19.19 -13.96
N ALA A 44 8.83 -19.20 -15.30
CA ALA A 44 8.77 -17.97 -16.09
C ALA A 44 7.38 -17.32 -16.01
N LYS A 45 6.30 -18.12 -15.95
CA LYS A 45 4.94 -17.63 -15.74
C LYS A 45 4.82 -16.98 -14.36
N THR A 46 5.28 -17.64 -13.32
CA THR A 46 5.18 -17.13 -11.94
C THR A 46 5.99 -15.87 -11.72
N SER A 47 7.21 -15.77 -12.27
CA SER A 47 7.98 -14.51 -12.21
C SER A 47 7.32 -13.38 -13.00
N PHE A 48 6.76 -13.66 -14.17
CA PHE A 48 6.08 -12.65 -14.97
C PHE A 48 4.79 -12.16 -14.31
N VAL A 49 3.92 -13.07 -13.87
CA VAL A 49 2.67 -12.74 -13.19
C VAL A 49 2.97 -12.01 -11.88
N GLY A 50 3.90 -12.52 -11.07
CA GLY A 50 4.28 -11.87 -9.81
C GLY A 50 4.84 -10.47 -9.99
N LYS A 51 5.58 -10.22 -11.08
CA LYS A 51 6.05 -8.87 -11.42
C LYS A 51 4.92 -7.98 -11.98
N CYS A 52 4.10 -8.53 -12.87
CA CYS A 52 2.96 -7.84 -13.47
C CYS A 52 1.93 -7.41 -12.42
N VAL A 53 1.59 -8.27 -11.45
CA VAL A 53 0.65 -7.94 -10.36
C VAL A 53 1.23 -6.85 -9.45
N LYS A 54 2.53 -6.89 -9.14
CA LYS A 54 3.22 -5.80 -8.42
C LYS A 54 3.17 -4.48 -9.18
N ASP A 55 3.40 -4.55 -10.49
CA ASP A 55 3.34 -3.38 -11.36
C ASP A 55 1.89 -2.90 -11.53
N ALA A 56 0.88 -3.76 -11.46
CA ALA A 56 -0.54 -3.39 -11.50
C ALA A 56 -1.00 -2.76 -10.17
N ALA A 57 -0.54 -3.28 -9.02
CA ALA A 57 -0.79 -2.67 -7.71
C ALA A 57 -0.16 -1.27 -7.56
N ALA A 58 0.86 -0.97 -8.37
CA ALA A 58 1.43 0.37 -8.51
C ALA A 58 0.56 1.34 -9.32
N THR A 59 -0.38 0.79 -10.11
CA THR A 59 -1.08 1.50 -11.18
C THR A 59 -2.58 1.65 -10.90
N GLU A 60 -3.08 1.23 -9.73
CA GLU A 60 -4.48 1.51 -9.32
C GLU A 60 -4.63 3.01 -8.99
N PRO A 61 -5.31 3.82 -9.83
CA PRO A 61 -5.56 5.22 -9.54
C PRO A 61 -6.94 5.31 -8.89
N ALA A 62 -6.98 5.26 -7.56
CA ALA A 62 -8.16 5.63 -6.78
C ALA A 62 -7.81 6.68 -5.72
N ASN A 63 -6.90 7.60 -6.06
CA ASN A 63 -6.57 8.74 -5.21
C ASN A 63 -6.20 9.93 -6.10
N ASP A 64 -6.76 11.12 -5.83
CA ASP A 64 -6.51 12.37 -6.57
C ASP A 64 -5.01 12.67 -6.74
N LYS A 65 -4.19 12.15 -5.82
CA LYS A 65 -2.73 12.26 -5.82
C LYS A 65 -2.05 11.52 -6.98
N ALA A 66 -2.53 10.32 -7.34
CA ALA A 66 -1.98 9.56 -8.46
C ALA A 66 -2.20 10.31 -9.77
N ALA A 67 -3.37 10.93 -9.95
CA ALA A 67 -3.68 11.75 -11.11
C ALA A 67 -2.76 12.99 -11.23
N GLN A 68 -2.41 13.64 -10.11
CA GLN A 68 -1.43 14.74 -10.11
C GLN A 68 -0.03 14.24 -10.50
N CYS A 69 0.40 13.09 -9.98
CA CYS A 69 1.66 12.47 -10.33
C CYS A 69 1.71 12.03 -11.80
N GLU A 70 0.60 11.53 -12.34
CA GLU A 70 0.47 11.20 -13.76
C GLU A 70 0.55 12.44 -14.64
N LYS A 71 -0.11 13.54 -14.26
CA LYS A 71 -0.03 14.81 -14.97
C LYS A 71 1.41 15.35 -14.94
N ALA A 72 2.07 15.32 -13.79
CA ALA A 72 3.47 15.74 -13.67
C ALA A 72 4.42 14.85 -14.52
N ALA A 73 4.12 13.55 -14.63
CA ALA A 73 4.87 12.65 -15.50
C ALA A 73 4.63 12.95 -16.98
N ALA A 74 3.39 13.26 -17.36
CA ALA A 74 2.99 13.63 -18.72
C ALA A 74 3.59 14.99 -19.13
N ASP A 75 3.60 15.98 -18.23
CA ASP A 75 4.23 17.29 -18.42
C ASP A 75 5.75 17.12 -18.65
N LYS A 76 6.37 16.13 -18.00
CA LYS A 76 7.77 15.72 -18.21
C LYS A 76 7.97 14.78 -19.42
N LYS A 77 6.92 14.49 -20.19
CA LYS A 77 6.91 13.58 -21.35
C LYS A 77 7.50 12.20 -21.04
N LEU A 78 7.33 11.72 -19.80
CA LEU A 78 7.80 10.40 -19.40
C LEU A 78 6.85 9.33 -19.96
N ALA A 79 7.41 8.31 -20.59
CA ALA A 79 6.66 7.18 -21.15
C ALA A 79 7.21 5.84 -20.63
N GLY A 80 6.40 4.79 -20.74
CA GLY A 80 6.78 3.42 -20.38
C GLY A 80 7.26 3.29 -18.93
N ALA A 81 8.34 2.53 -18.72
CA ALA A 81 8.87 2.25 -17.38
C ALA A 81 9.29 3.50 -16.59
N ALA A 82 9.72 4.58 -17.28
CA ALA A 82 10.10 5.84 -16.66
C ALA A 82 8.90 6.58 -16.07
N LYS A 83 7.76 6.58 -16.78
CA LYS A 83 6.47 7.11 -16.28
C LYS A 83 6.10 6.39 -14.98
N ASN A 84 6.13 5.05 -15.01
CA ASN A 84 5.71 4.25 -13.86
C ASN A 84 6.62 4.47 -12.63
N SER A 85 7.94 4.50 -12.82
CA SER A 85 8.88 4.79 -11.72
C SER A 85 8.73 6.20 -11.14
N PHE A 86 8.39 7.18 -11.99
CA PHE A 86 8.15 8.54 -11.53
C PHE A 86 6.86 8.63 -10.72
N ILE A 87 5.76 8.07 -11.21
CA ILE A 87 4.49 8.04 -10.49
C ILE A 87 4.66 7.35 -9.15
N GLN A 88 5.33 6.19 -9.13
CA GLN A 88 5.61 5.46 -7.90
C GLN A 88 6.42 6.29 -6.89
N LYS A 89 7.47 6.97 -7.33
CA LYS A 89 8.24 7.87 -6.46
C LYS A 89 7.41 9.08 -6.02
N CYS A 90 6.63 9.67 -6.91
CA CYS A 90 5.80 10.82 -6.64
C CYS A 90 4.74 10.48 -5.58
N VAL A 91 3.95 9.43 -5.80
CA VAL A 91 2.94 8.95 -4.85
C VAL A 91 3.58 8.59 -3.51
N LYS A 92 4.75 7.93 -3.50
CA LYS A 92 5.44 7.57 -2.25
C LYS A 92 6.02 8.76 -1.50
N THR A 93 6.56 9.76 -2.22
CA THR A 93 7.13 10.97 -1.60
C THR A 93 6.03 11.86 -1.06
N ASP A 94 4.95 12.05 -1.81
CA ASP A 94 3.80 12.82 -1.37
C ASP A 94 3.06 12.13 -0.23
N ALA A 95 2.95 10.79 -0.24
CA ALA A 95 2.42 10.04 0.91
C ALA A 95 3.27 10.25 2.17
N ALA A 96 4.60 10.37 2.04
CA ALA A 96 5.47 10.71 3.17
C ALA A 96 5.26 12.16 3.64
N THR A 97 4.99 13.10 2.72
CA THR A 97 4.67 14.50 3.04
C THR A 97 3.32 14.64 3.73
N ASP A 98 2.26 14.01 3.21
CA ASP A 98 0.93 13.99 3.84
C ASP A 98 0.97 13.39 5.24
N LYS A 99 1.80 12.37 5.41
CA LYS A 99 2.04 11.72 6.69
C LYS A 99 2.81 12.60 7.66
N ALA A 100 3.85 13.30 7.19
CA ALA A 100 4.54 14.30 7.97
C ALA A 100 3.56 15.40 8.43
N ALA A 101 2.70 15.88 7.55
CA ALA A 101 1.68 16.89 7.86
C ALA A 101 0.65 16.38 8.88
N GLN A 102 0.17 15.14 8.76
CA GLN A 102 -0.71 14.50 9.75
C GLN A 102 -0.01 14.35 11.12
N CYS A 103 1.26 13.95 11.12
CA CYS A 103 2.07 13.84 12.33
C CYS A 103 2.31 15.20 12.98
N GLU A 104 2.55 16.25 12.18
CA GLU A 104 2.68 17.63 12.65
C GLU A 104 1.37 18.13 13.28
N LYS A 105 0.24 17.87 12.63
CA LYS A 105 -1.09 18.23 13.16
C LYS A 105 -1.38 17.49 14.46
N ALA A 106 -1.13 16.18 14.52
CA ALA A 106 -1.29 15.40 15.75
C ALA A 106 -0.37 15.89 16.88
N ALA A 107 0.82 16.38 16.56
CA ALA A 107 1.71 17.00 17.53
C ALA A 107 1.16 18.35 18.04
N ALA A 108 0.61 19.17 17.13
CA ALA A 108 -0.02 20.45 17.46
C ALA A 108 -1.30 20.27 18.30
N ASP A 109 -2.12 19.27 17.98
CA ASP A 109 -3.32 18.90 18.75
C ASP A 109 -2.96 18.46 20.17
N LYS A 110 -1.79 17.81 20.35
CA LYS A 110 -1.19 17.49 21.66
C LYS A 110 -0.45 18.66 22.32
N LYS A 111 -0.46 19.85 21.69
CA LYS A 111 0.26 21.06 22.13
C LYS A 111 1.76 20.83 22.35
N LEU A 112 2.35 19.89 21.61
CA LEU A 112 3.79 19.63 21.67
C LEU A 112 4.54 20.76 20.97
N ALA A 113 5.53 21.32 21.65
CA ALA A 113 6.42 22.35 21.12
C ALA A 113 7.89 21.95 21.27
N GLY A 114 8.78 22.60 20.52
CA GLY A 114 10.22 22.39 20.60
C GLY A 114 10.65 20.94 20.35
N ALA A 115 11.58 20.44 21.16
CA ALA A 115 12.17 19.10 21.00
C ALA A 115 11.14 17.96 21.09
N ALA A 116 10.08 18.13 21.89
CA ALA A 116 9.02 17.14 22.06
C ALA A 116 8.19 16.98 20.77
N LYS A 117 7.89 18.09 20.07
CA LYS A 117 7.22 18.06 18.76
C LYS A 117 8.07 17.28 17.76
N ASN A 118 9.36 17.60 17.66
CA ASN A 118 10.24 16.97 16.67
C ASN A 118 10.38 15.46 16.91
N SER A 119 10.58 15.02 18.16
CA SER A 119 10.64 13.58 18.49
C SER A 119 9.33 12.84 18.20
N PHE A 120 8.18 13.48 18.41
CA PHE A 120 6.88 12.90 18.10
C PHE A 120 6.68 12.76 16.60
N VAL A 121 6.94 13.82 15.82
CA VAL A 121 6.80 13.81 14.36
C VAL A 121 7.74 12.76 13.75
N GLN A 122 9.01 12.73 14.17
CA GLN A 122 9.99 11.73 13.73
C GLN A 122 9.53 10.28 13.99
N LYS A 123 9.04 9.98 15.20
CA LYS A 123 8.49 8.65 15.51
C LYS A 123 7.23 8.36 14.69
N CYS A 124 6.33 9.33 14.58
CA CYS A 124 5.06 9.17 13.87
C CYS A 124 5.27 8.86 12.38
N VAL A 125 6.17 9.59 11.71
CA VAL A 125 6.50 9.33 10.30
C VAL A 125 7.18 7.97 10.12
N LYS A 126 8.01 7.55 11.09
CA LYS A 126 8.77 6.29 11.02
C LYS A 126 7.97 5.03 11.37
N SER A 127 6.93 5.15 12.20
CA SER A 127 6.14 4.00 12.69
C SER A 127 4.95 3.64 11.80
N ALA A 128 4.61 4.46 10.82
CA ALA A 128 3.42 4.25 10.02
C ALA A 128 3.74 3.75 8.61
#